data_AF-A0A952J4Q5-F1
#
_entry.id   AF-A0A952J4Q5-F1
#
_cell.length_a   1.000
_cell.length_b   1.000
_cell.length_c   1.000
_cell.angle_alpha   90.00
_cell.angle_beta   90.00
_cell.angle_gamma   90.00
#
_symmetry.space_group_name_H-M   'P 1'
#
loop_
_entity.id
_entity.type
_entity.pdbx_description
1 polymer ?
#
loop_
_entity_poly.entity_id
_entity_poly.type
_entity_poly.pdbx_seq_one_letter_code
_entity_poly.pdbx_strand_id
1 'polypeptide(L)' 'MNWKKAGRRVNGGLAIYYGMGAAIGAIAMFVTLLVWIVKAVMGKIEFEWSIPILASIFILVAGVVAYLLLKVGYDEIER' A
#
# COMPACT_ATOMS: atom_id res chain seq x y z
N MET A 1 21.81 25.87 -11.40
CA MET A 1 20.57 25.05 -11.28
C MET A 1 20.56 24.43 -9.89
N ASN A 2 19.61 24.81 -9.01
CA ASN A 2 19.66 24.39 -7.60
C ASN A 2 19.25 22.93 -7.46
N TRP A 3 20.22 22.04 -7.34
CA TRP A 3 20.04 20.59 -7.12
C TRP A 3 19.06 20.27 -5.98
N LYS A 4 19.02 21.10 -4.93
CA LYS A 4 18.05 21.01 -3.82
C LYS A 4 16.58 21.18 -4.27
N LYS A 5 16.30 22.06 -5.24
CA LYS A 5 14.95 22.27 -5.79
C LYS A 5 14.49 21.11 -6.68
N ALA A 6 15.43 20.50 -7.41
CA ALA A 6 15.16 19.33 -8.24
C ALA A 6 14.85 18.11 -7.37
N GLY A 7 15.65 17.84 -6.33
CA GLY A 7 15.42 16.74 -5.38
C GLY A 7 14.05 16.82 -4.70
N ARG A 8 13.66 18.00 -4.22
CA ARG A 8 12.33 18.22 -3.61
C ARG A 8 11.15 17.90 -4.54
N ARG A 9 11.27 18.19 -5.85
CA ARG A 9 10.21 17.86 -6.82
C ARG A 9 10.14 16.37 -7.11
N VAL A 10 11.29 15.71 -7.20
CA VAL A 10 11.35 14.27 -7.45
C VAL A 10 10.81 13.50 -6.23
N ASN A 11 11.19 13.88 -5.02
CA ASN A 11 10.72 13.23 -3.79
C ASN A 11 9.24 13.51 -3.51
N GLY A 12 8.76 14.74 -3.76
CA GLY A 12 7.32 15.04 -3.70
C GLY A 12 6.51 14.26 -4.75
N GLY A 13 7.03 14.10 -5.97
CA GLY A 13 6.41 13.27 -7.01
C GLY A 13 6.36 11.79 -6.62
N LEU A 14 7.49 11.25 -6.13
CA LEU A 14 7.58 9.88 -5.62
C LEU A 14 6.58 9.62 -4.50
N ALA A 15 6.47 10.52 -3.53
CA ALA A 15 5.51 10.40 -2.42
C ALA A 15 4.05 10.26 -2.92
N ILE A 16 3.66 10.97 -3.98
CA ILE A 16 2.33 10.86 -4.58
C ILE A 16 2.13 9.49 -5.26
N TYR A 17 3.12 9.03 -6.04
CA TYR A 17 3.04 7.71 -6.68
C TYR A 17 2.99 6.56 -5.66
N TYR A 18 3.72 6.68 -4.55
CA TYR A 18 3.65 5.72 -3.44
C TYR A 18 2.30 5.75 -2.74
N GLY A 19 1.73 6.93 -2.49
CA GLY A 19 0.39 7.08 -1.94
C GLY A 19 -0.70 6.47 -2.84
N MET A 20 -0.60 6.68 -4.16
CA MET A 20 -1.50 6.05 -5.13
C MET A 20 -1.35 4.53 -5.19
N GLY A 21 -0.12 4.02 -5.19
CA GLY A 21 0.14 2.58 -5.17
C GLY A 21 -0.42 1.91 -3.92
N ALA A 22 -0.28 2.54 -2.75
CA ALA A 22 -0.86 2.06 -1.51
C ALA A 22 -2.41 2.07 -1.55
N ALA A 23 -3.02 3.11 -2.09
CA ALA A 23 -4.47 3.20 -2.24
C ALA A 23 -5.03 2.12 -3.18
N ILE A 24 -4.39 1.89 -4.33
CA ILE A 24 -4.78 0.84 -5.28
C ILE A 24 -4.63 -0.55 -4.63
N GLY A 25 -3.53 -0.79 -3.92
CA GLY A 25 -3.30 -2.02 -3.16
C GLY A 25 -4.39 -2.28 -2.11
N ALA A 26 -4.78 -1.24 -1.37
CA ALA A 26 -5.85 -1.33 -0.37
C ALA A 26 -7.21 -1.69 -1.01
N ILE A 27 -7.56 -1.09 -2.15
CA ILE A 27 -8.82 -1.37 -2.86
C ILE A 27 -8.84 -2.81 -3.39
N ALA A 28 -7.76 -3.24 -4.06
CA ALA A 28 -7.67 -4.61 -4.59
C ALA A 28 -7.85 -5.65 -3.48
N MET A 29 -7.24 -5.41 -2.31
CA MET A 29 -7.37 -6.29 -1.17
C MET A 29 -8.75 -6.27 -0.51
N PHE A 30 -9.41 -5.12 -0.46
CA PHE A 30 -10.80 -5.05 0.01
C PHE A 30 -11.71 -5.92 -0.88
N VAL A 31 -11.52 -5.88 -2.20
CA VAL A 31 -12.24 -6.75 -3.14
C VAL A 31 -11.89 -8.23 -2.90
N THR A 32 -10.62 -8.56 -2.71
CA THR A 32 -10.18 -9.94 -2.39
C THR A 32 -10.81 -10.44 -1.09
N LEU A 33 -10.90 -9.60 -0.05
CA LEU A 33 -11.56 -9.94 1.20
C LEU A 33 -13.06 -10.20 1.01
N LEU A 34 -13.76 -9.38 0.21
CA LEU A 34 -15.17 -9.61 -0.11
C LEU A 34 -15.37 -10.95 -0.84
N VAL A 35 -14.55 -11.24 -1.85
CA VAL A 35 -14.58 -12.52 -2.56
C VAL A 35 -14.29 -13.68 -1.61
N TRP A 36 -13.36 -13.49 -0.67
CA TRP A 36 -13.04 -14.47 0.36
C TRP A 36 -14.23 -14.76 1.28
N ILE A 37 -14.92 -13.72 1.78
CA ILE A 37 -16.12 -13.87 2.62
C ILE A 37 -17.20 -14.65 1.87
N VAL A 38 -17.45 -14.29 0.60
CA VAL A 38 -18.46 -14.98 -0.23
C VAL A 38 -18.12 -16.45 -0.39
N LYS A 39 -16.84 -16.78 -0.70
CA LYS A 39 -16.41 -18.18 -0.84
C LYS A 39 -16.49 -18.97 0.47
N ALA A 40 -16.13 -18.35 1.59
CA ALA A 40 -16.22 -18.96 2.93
C ALA A 40 -17.67 -19.32 3.28
N VAL A 41 -18.60 -18.38 3.07
CA VAL A 41 -20.03 -18.55 3.39
C VAL A 41 -20.71 -19.56 2.47
N MET A 42 -20.33 -19.62 1.19
CA MET A 42 -20.91 -20.57 0.24
C MET A 42 -20.42 -22.02 0.42
N GLY A 43 -19.48 -22.28 1.35
CA GLY A 43 -19.08 -23.64 1.75
C GLY A 43 -18.44 -24.50 0.63
N LYS A 44 -18.01 -23.88 -0.48
CA LYS A 44 -17.67 -24.60 -1.71
C LYS A 44 -16.23 -25.08 -1.84
N ILE A 45 -15.33 -24.86 -0.88
CA ILE A 45 -13.91 -25.24 -1.06
C ILE A 45 -13.27 -25.59 0.29
N GLU A 46 -12.46 -26.65 0.32
CA GLU A 46 -11.44 -26.89 1.35
C GLU A 46 -10.66 -25.60 1.57
N PHE A 47 -10.80 -25.03 2.76
CA PHE A 47 -10.57 -23.61 2.96
C PHE A 47 -9.11 -23.36 3.36
N GLU A 48 -8.30 -22.86 2.42
CA GLU A 48 -6.89 -22.60 2.67
C GLU A 48 -6.66 -21.21 3.29
N TRP A 49 -6.33 -21.20 4.58
CA TRP A 49 -6.07 -19.97 5.36
C TRP A 49 -4.74 -19.29 5.03
N SER A 50 -3.87 -19.94 4.26
CA SER A 50 -2.55 -19.43 3.87
C SER A 50 -2.65 -18.13 3.06
N ILE A 51 -3.54 -18.09 2.07
CA ILE A 51 -3.68 -16.96 1.12
C ILE A 51 -4.18 -15.69 1.82
N PRO A 52 -5.26 -15.70 2.62
CA PRO A 52 -5.73 -14.51 3.34
C PRO A 52 -4.67 -13.93 4.29
N ILE A 53 -3.98 -14.81 5.03
CA ILE A 53 -2.94 -14.41 5.99
C ILE A 53 -1.78 -13.74 5.27
N LEU A 54 -1.28 -14.33 4.17
CA LEU A 54 -0.23 -13.75 3.34
C LEU A 54 -0.63 -12.37 2.79
N ALA A 55 -1.87 -12.25 2.33
CA ALA A 55 -2.37 -11.00 1.78
C ALA A 55 -2.49 -9.89 2.86
N SER A 56 -2.90 -10.25 4.08
CA SER A 56 -2.92 -9.32 5.23
C SER A 56 -1.51 -8.87 5.63
N ILE A 57 -0.53 -9.78 5.65
CA ILE A 57 0.88 -9.45 5.94
C ILE A 57 1.43 -8.48 4.87
N PHE A 58 1.17 -8.77 3.59
CA PHE A 58 1.63 -7.93 2.49
C PHE A 58 1.12 -6.49 2.58
N ILE A 59 -0.14 -6.28 2.96
CA ILE A 59 -0.69 -4.93 3.19
C ILE A 59 0.01 -4.23 4.34
N LEU A 60 0.21 -4.93 5.45
CA LEU A 60 0.83 -4.34 6.64
C LEU A 60 2.21 -3.81 6.27
N VAL A 61 2.98 -4.58 5.50
CA VAL A 61 4.27 -4.16 4.97
C VAL A 61 4.13 -2.99 3.99
N ALA A 62 3.23 -3.08 3.01
CA ALA A 62 3.03 -2.02 2.02
C ALA A 62 2.58 -0.69 2.64
N GLY A 63 1.69 -0.74 3.63
CA GLY A 63 1.20 0.41 4.37
C GLY A 63 2.30 1.06 5.22
N VAL A 64 3.12 0.26 5.91
CA VAL A 64 4.28 0.76 6.66
C VAL A 64 5.29 1.42 5.71
N VAL A 65 5.59 0.79 4.58
CA VAL A 65 6.50 1.36 3.57
C VAL A 65 5.95 2.67 2.99
N ALA A 66 4.67 2.72 2.64
CA ALA A 66 4.03 3.93 2.14
C ALA A 66 4.06 5.05 3.18
N TYR A 67 3.77 4.75 4.45
CA TYR A 67 3.87 5.71 5.55
C TYR A 67 5.29 6.25 5.73
N LEU A 68 6.30 5.38 5.73
CA LEU A 68 7.70 5.77 5.87
C LEU A 68 8.13 6.69 4.72
N LEU A 69 7.71 6.39 3.49
CA LEU A 69 8.02 7.22 2.32
C LEU A 69 7.32 8.57 2.35
N LEU A 70 6.05 8.62 2.79
CA LEU A 70 5.33 9.87 3.02
C LEU A 70 6.00 10.71 4.10
N LYS A 71 6.44 10.09 5.21
CA LYS A 71 7.15 10.75 6.29
C LYS A 71 8.48 11.33 5.81
N VAL A 72 9.30 10.55 5.09
CA VAL A 72 10.57 11.02 4.52
C VAL A 72 10.33 12.19 3.56
N GLY A 73 9.31 12.09 2.70
CA GLY A 73 8.93 13.18 1.81
C GLY A 73 8.49 14.45 2.56
N TYR A 74 7.78 14.30 3.68
CA TYR A 74 7.37 15.42 4.52
C TYR A 74 8.56 16.09 5.24
N ASP A 75 9.42 15.29 5.86
CA ASP A 75 10.62 15.76 6.57
C ASP A 75 11.59 16.54 5.63
N GLU A 76 11.63 16.19 4.34
CA GLU A 76 12.40 16.91 3.33
C GLU A 76 11.75 18.22 2.85
N ILE A 77 10.43 18.36 2.96
CA ILE A 77 9.71 19.59 2.62
C ILE A 77 9.88 20.62 3.74
N GLU A 78 9.88 20.17 5.00
CA GLU A 78 10.03 21.01 6.19
C GLU A 78 11.46 21.57 6.40
N ARG A 79 12.47 20.99 5.74
CA ARG A 79 13.88 21.46 5.74
C ARG A 79 14.24 22.41 4.59
#